data_AF-A0A2V5Z887-F1
#
_entry.id   AF-A0A2V5Z887-F1
#
_cell.length_a   1.000
_cell.length_b   1.000
_cell.length_c   1.000
_cell.angle_alpha   90.00
_cell.angle_beta   90.00
_cell.angle_gamma   90.00
#
_symmetry.space_group_name_H-M   'P 1'
#
loop_
_entity.id
_entity.type
_entity.pdbx_description
1 polymer ?
#
loop_
_entity_poly.entity_id
_entity_poly.type
_entity_poly.pdbx_seq_one_letter_code
_entity_poly.pdbx_strand_id
1 'polypeptide(L)'
;MSELDLLNLARSTTEHEVAWFAQMLTINFAMVVAIYYFLNAAKMTLKLFSFFAYSVGMIVLLGQMLVEANVKVGTIEALRVLPAAQLSRPSVKYLAVSNSWLALATSITFNLSVWLLWFGVLYLLFFSERHWKARDGQTNI
;
A
#
# COMPACT_ATOMS: atom_id res chain seq x y z
N MET A 1 23.42 -13.81 -14.46
CA MET A 1 21.96 -13.96 -14.29
C MET A 1 21.35 -13.96 -15.68
N SER A 2 20.52 -14.95 -16.02
CA SER A 2 19.93 -15.06 -17.35
C SER A 2 18.74 -14.11 -17.52
N GLU A 3 18.32 -13.87 -18.77
CA GLU A 3 17.10 -13.11 -19.06
C GLU A 3 15.87 -13.74 -18.36
N LEU A 4 15.78 -15.07 -18.35
CA LEU A 4 14.69 -15.79 -17.72
C LEU A 4 14.69 -15.58 -16.21
N ASP A 5 15.86 -15.56 -15.57
CA ASP A 5 15.98 -15.29 -14.13
C ASP A 5 15.50 -13.87 -13.80
N LEU A 6 15.88 -12.88 -14.62
CA LEU A 6 15.47 -11.49 -14.44
C LEU A 6 13.96 -11.32 -14.66
N LEU A 7 13.40 -11.95 -15.69
CA LEU A 7 11.96 -11.89 -15.95
C LEU A 7 11.17 -12.56 -14.81
N ASN A 8 11.64 -13.69 -14.29
CA ASN A 8 11.02 -14.37 -13.16
C ASN A 8 11.10 -13.52 -11.89
N LEU A 9 12.23 -12.88 -11.61
CA LEU A 9 12.39 -11.96 -10.47
C LEU A 9 11.48 -10.73 -10.60
N ALA A 10 11.34 -10.17 -11.80
CA ALA A 10 10.44 -9.04 -12.06
C ALA A 10 8.96 -9.42 -11.87
N ARG A 11 8.60 -10.67 -12.17
CA ARG A 11 7.26 -11.20 -11.92
C ARG A 11 7.02 -11.47 -10.44
N SER A 12 7.96 -12.10 -9.74
CA SER A 12 7.80 -12.41 -8.31
C SER A 12 7.69 -11.15 -7.46
N THR A 13 8.52 -10.14 -7.74
CA THR A 13 8.45 -8.83 -7.06
C THR A 13 7.08 -8.16 -7.27
N THR A 14 6.51 -8.28 -8.46
CA THR A 14 5.16 -7.76 -8.74
C THR A 14 4.08 -8.53 -7.96
N GLU A 15 4.22 -9.85 -7.82
CA GLU A 15 3.30 -10.67 -7.02
C GLU A 15 3.35 -10.29 -5.53
N HIS A 16 4.55 -10.08 -4.99
CA HIS A 16 4.76 -9.60 -3.62
C HIS A 16 4.16 -8.20 -3.39
N GLU A 17 4.37 -7.26 -4.31
CA GLU A 17 3.78 -5.91 -4.24
C GLU A 17 2.24 -5.99 -4.14
N VAL A 18 1.60 -6.84 -4.96
CA VAL A 18 0.14 -7.03 -4.93
C VAL A 18 -0.31 -7.65 -3.60
N ALA A 19 0.40 -8.67 -3.10
CA ALA A 19 0.07 -9.32 -1.85
C ALA A 19 0.16 -8.37 -0.65
N TRP A 20 1.23 -7.59 -0.55
CA TRP A 20 1.39 -6.61 0.51
C TRP A 20 0.40 -5.45 0.41
N PHE A 21 0.02 -5.05 -0.81
CA PHE A 21 -1.05 -4.07 -0.98
C PHE A 21 -2.38 -4.57 -0.44
N ALA A 22 -2.75 -5.82 -0.75
CA ALA A 22 -3.96 -6.45 -0.21
C ALA A 22 -3.91 -6.54 1.32
N GLN A 23 -2.74 -6.82 1.89
CA GLN A 23 -2.54 -6.84 3.34
C GLN A 23 -2.70 -5.44 3.95
N MET A 24 -2.17 -4.40 3.30
CA MET A 24 -2.35 -3.01 3.71
C MET A 24 -3.83 -2.61 3.75
N LEU A 25 -4.60 -2.95 2.72
CA LEU A 25 -6.04 -2.71 2.69
C LEU A 25 -6.76 -3.44 3.83
N THR A 26 -6.40 -4.71 4.06
CA THR A 26 -6.98 -5.52 5.13
C THR A 26 -6.74 -4.91 6.50
N ILE A 27 -5.52 -4.47 6.79
CA ILE A 27 -5.17 -3.81 8.06
C ILE A 27 -5.96 -2.51 8.21
N ASN A 28 -6.09 -1.73 7.14
CA ASN A 28 -6.86 -0.48 7.17
C ASN A 28 -8.34 -0.71 7.45
N PHE A 29 -8.98 -1.67 6.78
CA PHE A 29 -10.38 -2.01 7.07
C PHE A 29 -10.56 -2.56 8.48
N ALA A 30 -9.65 -3.41 8.95
CA ALA A 30 -9.66 -3.89 10.33
C ALA A 30 -9.59 -2.72 11.33
N MET A 31 -8.75 -1.72 11.07
CA MET A 31 -8.68 -0.52 11.90
C MET A 31 -9.95 0.32 11.85
N VAL A 32 -10.57 0.49 10.68
CA VAL A 32 -11.86 1.21 10.57
C VAL A 32 -12.94 0.52 11.42
N VAL A 33 -13.03 -0.81 11.36
CA VAL A 33 -13.95 -1.60 12.18
C VAL A 33 -13.61 -1.48 13.67
N ALA A 34 -12.32 -1.58 14.04
CA ALA A 34 -11.88 -1.42 15.42
C ALA A 34 -12.19 -0.03 15.98
N ILE A 35 -12.05 1.01 15.15
CA ILE A 35 -12.45 2.37 15.49
C ILE A 35 -13.95 2.42 15.77
N TYR A 36 -14.76 1.94 14.83
CA TYR A 36 -16.22 2.01 14.92
C TYR A 36 -16.77 1.31 16.17
N TYR A 37 -16.29 0.10 16.49
CA TYR A 37 -16.85 -0.71 17.58
C TYR A 37 -16.19 -0.51 18.95
N PHE A 38 -14.88 -0.26 19.00
CA PHE A 38 -14.14 -0.28 20.27
C PHE A 38 -13.51 1.07 20.60
N LEU A 39 -12.80 1.67 19.65
CA LEU A 39 -11.98 2.84 19.95
C LEU A 39 -12.79 4.13 19.95
N ASN A 40 -13.95 4.21 19.28
CA ASN A 40 -14.73 5.44 19.23
C ASN A 40 -15.12 5.96 20.62
N ALA A 41 -15.52 5.07 21.55
CA ALA A 41 -15.86 5.44 22.93
C ALA A 41 -14.68 5.30 23.92
N ALA A 42 -13.48 4.96 23.44
CA ALA A 42 -12.34 4.69 24.30
C ALA A 42 -11.68 5.98 24.83
N LYS A 43 -10.97 5.86 25.96
CA LYS A 43 -10.13 6.93 26.51
C LYS A 43 -9.02 7.31 25.51
N MET A 44 -8.65 8.58 25.49
CA MET A 44 -7.63 9.14 24.59
C MET A 44 -6.30 8.36 24.60
N THR A 45 -5.87 7.86 25.77
CA THR A 45 -4.66 7.03 25.91
C THR A 45 -4.72 5.75 25.06
N LEU A 46 -5.87 5.06 25.05
CA LEU A 46 -6.02 3.83 24.27
C LEU A 46 -6.04 4.11 22.76
N LYS A 47 -6.62 5.24 22.36
CA LYS A 47 -6.60 5.71 20.95
C LYS A 47 -5.18 5.97 20.48
N LEU A 48 -4.41 6.76 21.24
CA LEU A 48 -3.00 7.06 20.95
C LEU A 48 -2.15 5.80 20.86
N PHE A 49 -2.29 4.88 21.82
CA PHE A 49 -1.56 3.62 21.81
C PHE A 49 -1.90 2.77 20.59
N SER A 50 -3.20 2.61 20.28
CA SER A 50 -3.66 1.82 19.13
C SER A 50 -3.20 2.43 17.80
N PHE A 51 -3.25 3.76 17.67
CA PHE A 51 -2.76 4.47 16.50
C PHE A 51 -1.25 4.34 16.33
N PHE A 52 -0.51 4.40 17.43
CA PHE A 52 0.94 4.21 17.42
C PHE A 52 1.30 2.79 16.96
N ALA A 53 0.68 1.77 17.54
CA ALA A 53 0.91 0.37 17.14
C ALA A 53 0.56 0.13 15.65
N TYR A 54 -0.57 0.67 15.20
CA TYR A 54 -0.97 0.66 13.79
C TYR A 54 0.09 1.35 12.90
N SER A 55 0.54 2.55 13.29
CA SER A 55 1.52 3.32 12.51
C SER A 55 2.87 2.61 12.40
N VAL A 56 3.34 1.98 13.48
CA VAL A 56 4.57 1.16 13.45
C VAL A 56 4.42 0.01 12.45
N GLY A 57 3.30 -0.74 12.51
CA GLY A 57 3.04 -1.82 11.57
C GLY A 57 2.99 -1.34 10.11
N MET A 58 2.34 -0.21 9.87
CA MET A 58 2.24 0.39 8.53
C MET A 58 3.59 0.87 7.99
N ILE A 59 4.43 1.47 8.83
CA ILE A 59 5.78 1.91 8.44
C ILE A 59 6.67 0.71 8.12
N VAL A 60 6.62 -0.36 8.92
CA VAL A 60 7.38 -1.59 8.65
C VAL A 60 6.92 -2.21 7.33
N LEU A 61 5.60 -2.33 7.12
CA LEU A 61 5.04 -2.84 5.87
C LEU A 61 5.51 -1.99 4.69
N LEU A 62 5.36 -0.66 4.76
CA LEU A 62 5.81 0.27 3.73
C LEU A 62 7.31 0.14 3.44
N GLY A 63 8.13 -0.05 4.47
CA GLY A 63 9.56 -0.29 4.33
C GLY A 63 9.87 -1.55 3.52
N GLN A 64 9.18 -2.66 3.79
CA GLN A 64 9.32 -3.89 3.00
C GLN A 64 8.87 -3.69 1.54
N MET A 65 7.75 -2.99 1.34
CA MET A 65 7.27 -2.65 0.00
C MET A 65 8.28 -1.80 -0.78
N LEU A 66 8.95 -0.84 -0.11
CA LEU A 66 9.95 0.00 -0.74
C LEU A 66 11.21 -0.77 -1.12
N VAL A 67 11.63 -1.75 -0.32
CA VAL A 67 12.77 -2.63 -0.66
C VAL A 67 12.45 -3.42 -1.93
N GLU A 68 11.29 -4.06 -2.00
CA GLU A 68 10.90 -4.87 -3.18
C GLU A 68 10.70 -4.01 -4.44
N ALA A 69 10.12 -2.81 -4.29
CA ALA A 69 10.00 -1.87 -5.39
C ALA A 69 11.37 -1.48 -5.96
N ASN A 70 12.38 -1.28 -5.10
CA ASN A 70 13.76 -1.04 -5.55
C ASN A 70 14.36 -2.25 -6.27
N VAL A 71 14.14 -3.46 -5.76
CA VAL A 71 14.57 -4.71 -6.43
C VAL A 71 13.94 -4.82 -7.82
N LYS A 72 12.65 -4.49 -7.95
CA LYS A 72 11.93 -4.48 -9.22
C LYS A 72 12.51 -3.46 -10.19
N VAL A 73 12.78 -2.23 -9.74
CA VAL A 73 13.41 -1.19 -10.57
C VAL A 73 14.78 -1.67 -11.06
N GLY A 74 15.64 -2.16 -10.18
CA GLY A 74 16.97 -2.67 -10.56
C GLY A 74 16.89 -3.86 -11.53
N THR A 75 15.88 -4.72 -11.38
CA THR A 75 15.66 -5.86 -12.29
C THR A 75 15.22 -5.39 -13.68
N ILE A 76 14.33 -4.40 -13.75
CA ILE A 76 13.89 -3.79 -15.00
C ILE A 76 15.05 -3.07 -15.69
N GLU A 77 15.87 -2.34 -14.93
CA GLU A 77 17.07 -1.69 -15.46
C GLU A 77 18.07 -2.70 -16.02
N ALA A 78 18.32 -3.80 -15.31
CA ALA A 78 19.17 -4.88 -15.80
C ALA A 78 18.63 -5.52 -17.09
N LEU A 79 17.31 -5.73 -17.19
CA LEU A 79 16.66 -6.22 -18.42
C LEU A 79 16.82 -5.27 -19.61
N ARG A 80 16.85 -3.95 -19.38
CA ARG A 80 16.99 -2.93 -20.44
C ARG A 80 18.38 -2.88 -21.06
N VAL A 81 19.41 -3.30 -20.32
CA VAL A 81 20.80 -3.30 -20.79
C VAL A 81 21.08 -4.47 -21.73
N LEU A 82 20.24 -5.52 -21.71
CA LEU A 82 20.41 -6.67 -22.61
C LEU A 82 20.14 -6.28 -24.07
N PRO A 83 20.89 -6.85 -25.04
CA PRO A 83 20.67 -6.56 -26.46
C PRO A 83 19.24 -6.90 -26.88
N ALA A 84 18.53 -5.94 -27.49
CA ALA A 84 17.12 -6.11 -27.86
C ALA A 84 16.88 -7.30 -28.82
N ALA A 85 17.88 -7.68 -29.61
CA ALA A 85 17.82 -8.84 -30.50
C ALA A 85 17.87 -10.19 -29.75
N GLN A 86 18.30 -10.19 -28.49
CA GLN A 86 18.41 -11.38 -27.64
C GLN A 86 17.25 -11.49 -26.63
N LEU A 87 16.44 -10.44 -26.48
CA LEU A 87 15.28 -10.45 -25.59
C LEU A 87 14.14 -11.29 -26.17
N SER A 88 13.59 -12.17 -25.35
CA SER A 88 12.37 -12.89 -25.65
C SER A 88 11.17 -11.94 -25.78
N ARG A 89 10.19 -12.32 -26.61
CA ARG A 89 8.94 -11.55 -26.78
C ARG A 89 8.23 -11.21 -25.46
N PRO A 90 8.15 -12.13 -24.46
CA PRO A 90 7.61 -11.80 -23.14
C PRO A 90 8.35 -10.67 -22.43
N SER A 91 9.69 -10.66 -22.43
CA SER A 91 10.50 -9.61 -21.81
C SER A 91 10.31 -8.26 -22.49
N VAL A 92 10.23 -8.23 -23.82
CA VAL A 92 9.94 -7.01 -24.58
C VAL A 92 8.57 -6.44 -24.23
N LYS A 93 7.53 -7.29 -24.14
CA LYS A 93 6.19 -6.85 -23.72
C LYS A 93 6.16 -6.36 -22.29
N TYR A 94 6.84 -7.06 -21.37
CA TYR A 94 6.94 -6.64 -19.98
C TYR A 94 7.59 -5.26 -19.84
N LEU A 95 8.70 -5.02 -20.55
CA LEU A 95 9.35 -3.71 -20.60
C LEU A 95 8.45 -2.62 -21.19
N ALA A 96 7.70 -2.93 -22.25
CA ALA A 96 6.74 -1.99 -22.85
C ALA A 96 5.65 -1.56 -21.85
N VAL A 97 5.12 -2.50 -21.05
CA VAL A 97 4.15 -2.19 -19.99
C VAL A 97 4.79 -1.36 -18.88
N SER A 98 6.03 -1.68 -18.49
CA SER A 98 6.76 -0.92 -17.45
C SER A 98 6.99 0.56 -17.82
N ASN A 99 7.06 0.87 -19.12
CA ASN A 99 7.22 2.23 -19.65
C ASN A 99 5.88 2.90 -20.05
N SER A 100 4.76 2.24 -19.79
CA SER A 100 3.46 2.75 -20.17
C SER A 100 2.91 3.73 -19.13
N TRP A 101 1.94 4.55 -19.57
CA TRP A 101 1.16 5.41 -18.67
C TRP A 101 0.48 4.62 -17.54
N LEU A 102 0.17 3.34 -17.77
CA LEU A 102 -0.45 2.47 -16.77
C LEU A 102 0.51 2.21 -15.60
N ALA A 103 1.78 1.92 -15.88
CA ALA A 103 2.79 1.73 -14.83
C ALA A 103 3.00 3.02 -14.02
N LEU A 104 3.00 4.17 -14.69
CA LEU A 104 3.07 5.47 -14.03
C LEU A 104 1.84 5.72 -13.13
N ALA A 105 0.63 5.51 -13.67
CA ALA A 105 -0.61 5.67 -12.92
C ALA A 105 -0.66 4.75 -11.71
N THR A 106 -0.31 3.47 -11.86
CA THR A 106 -0.26 2.51 -10.75
C THR A 106 0.73 2.95 -9.68
N SER A 107 1.93 3.41 -10.04
CA SER A 107 2.92 3.89 -9.07
C SER A 107 2.42 5.11 -8.27
N ILE A 108 1.80 6.08 -8.96
CA ILE A 108 1.21 7.26 -8.33
C ILE A 108 0.06 6.86 -7.40
N THR A 109 -0.90 6.07 -7.90
CA THR A 109 -2.05 5.61 -7.10
C THR A 109 -1.60 4.82 -5.89
N PHE A 110 -0.61 3.94 -6.06
CA PHE A 110 -0.03 3.16 -4.98
C PHE A 110 0.50 4.07 -3.88
N ASN A 111 1.38 5.02 -4.21
CA ASN A 111 1.95 5.94 -3.23
C ASN A 111 0.87 6.80 -2.54
N LEU A 112 -0.04 7.39 -3.31
CA LEU A 112 -1.13 8.21 -2.78
C LEU A 112 -2.07 7.41 -1.86
N SER A 113 -2.34 6.15 -2.20
CA SER A 113 -3.26 5.32 -1.42
C SER A 113 -2.74 5.04 -0.01
N VAL A 114 -1.43 4.84 0.18
CA VAL A 114 -0.82 4.64 1.51
C VAL A 114 -1.12 5.83 2.41
N TRP A 115 -0.87 7.04 1.91
CA TRP A 115 -1.10 8.27 2.68
C TRP A 115 -2.58 8.51 2.93
N LEU A 116 -3.41 8.33 1.90
CA LEU A 116 -4.86 8.51 2.02
C LEU A 116 -5.46 7.58 3.07
N LEU A 117 -5.03 6.31 3.10
CA LEU A 117 -5.47 5.33 4.08
C LEU A 117 -4.98 5.68 5.49
N TRP A 118 -3.70 6.03 5.64
CA TRP A 118 -3.14 6.39 6.94
C TRP A 118 -3.81 7.65 7.53
N PHE A 119 -3.96 8.72 6.74
CA PHE A 119 -4.66 9.93 7.15
C PHE A 119 -6.16 9.68 7.38
N GLY A 120 -6.78 8.77 6.61
CA GLY A 120 -8.16 8.35 6.81
C GLY A 120 -8.37 7.71 8.19
N VAL A 121 -7.50 6.78 8.60
CA VAL A 121 -7.55 6.15 9.93
C VAL A 121 -7.32 7.19 11.04
N LEU A 122 -6.35 8.09 10.88
CA LEU A 122 -6.10 9.19 11.81
C LEU A 122 -7.33 10.07 11.98
N TYR A 123 -7.93 10.50 10.87
CA TYR A 123 -9.13 11.33 10.87
C TYR A 123 -10.30 10.62 11.58
N LEU A 124 -10.55 9.35 11.24
CA LEU A 124 -11.62 8.57 11.84
C LEU A 124 -11.42 8.38 13.34
N LEU A 125 -10.20 8.13 13.80
CA LEU A 125 -9.94 7.84 15.21
C LEU A 125 -10.11 9.07 16.12
N PHE A 126 -9.67 10.25 15.64
CA PHE A 126 -9.59 11.46 16.47
C PHE A 126 -10.69 12.50 16.20
N PHE A 127 -11.26 12.53 15.01
CA PHE A 127 -12.21 13.59 14.60
C PHE A 127 -13.63 13.07 14.37
N SER A 128 -13.84 11.76 14.18
CA SER A 128 -15.18 11.23 13.95
C SER A 128 -16.10 11.34 15.19
N GLU A 129 -15.55 11.30 16.41
CA GLU A 129 -16.32 11.45 17.66
C GLU A 129 -17.22 12.69 17.68
N ARG A 130 -16.76 13.80 17.11
CA ARG A 130 -17.55 15.05 17.07
C ARG A 130 -18.78 14.93 16.20
N HIS A 131 -18.71 14.15 15.12
CA HIS A 131 -19.83 13.90 14.23
C HIS A 131 -20.81 12.87 14.79
N TRP A 132 -20.32 11.84 15.49
CA TRP A 132 -21.19 10.83 16.11
C TRP A 132 -21.97 11.38 17.30
N LYS A 133 -21.32 12.15 18.19
CA LYS A 133 -22.00 12.83 19.30
C LYS A 133 -23.06 13.83 18.84
N ALA A 134 -22.85 14.48 17.69
CA ALA A 134 -23.83 15.37 17.08
C ALA A 134 -25.03 14.60 16.48
N ARG A 135 -24.84 13.38 15.96
CA ARG A 135 -25.92 12.50 15.50
C ARG A 135 -26.76 11.95 16.65
N ASP A 136 -26.12 11.44 17.69
CA ASP A 136 -26.83 10.86 18.85
C ASP A 136 -27.57 11.93 19.67
N GLY A 137 -27.11 13.18 19.61
CA GLY A 137 -27.81 14.34 20.18
C GLY A 137 -29.02 14.82 19.36
N GLN A 138 -29.15 14.43 18.10
CA GLN A 138 -30.31 14.76 17.25
C GLN A 138 -31.40 13.67 17.24
N THR A 139 -31.12 12.47 17.75
CA THR A 139 -32.09 11.38 17.86
C THR A 139 -32.92 11.41 19.15
N ASN A 140 -32.74 12.43 19.99
CA ASN A 140 -33.51 12.63 21.23
C ASN A 140 -34.47 13.84 21.12
N ILE A 141 -35.23 13.92 20.03
CA ILE A 141 -36.42 14.79 19.92
C ILE A 141 -37.56 13.96 19.33
#